data_AF-A0A967XG72-F1
#
_entry.id   AF-A0A967XG72-F1
#
_cell.length_a   1.000
_cell.length_b   1.000
_cell.length_c   1.000
_cell.angle_alpha   90.00
_cell.angle_beta   90.00
_cell.angle_gamma   90.00
#
_symmetry.space_group_name_H-M   'P 1'
#
loop_
_entity.id
_entity.type
_entity.pdbx_description
1 polymer ?
#
loop_
_entity_poly.entity_id
_entity_poly.type
_entity_poly.pdbx_seq_one_letter_code
_entity_poly.pdbx_strand_id
1 'polypeptide(L)' 'VFSGAGASALSTAEHFRRLGVPKEHILIVDSKGVIYEGREEGMNEYKEPFAVKTDKRTLAEAFEGA' A
#
# COMPACT_ATOMS: atom_id res chain seq x y z
N VAL A 1 -4.91 5.57 3.79
CA VAL A 1 -4.60 5.21 2.38
C VAL A 1 -3.54 6.15 1.84
N PHE A 2 -2.52 5.63 1.14
CA PHE A 2 -1.50 6.41 0.44
C PHE A 2 -1.73 6.30 -1.08
N SER A 3 -1.99 7.43 -1.74
CA SER A 3 -2.14 7.50 -3.21
C SER A 3 -0.81 7.89 -3.83
N GLY A 4 -0.05 6.90 -4.24
CA GLY A 4 1.30 6.98 -4.78
C GLY A 4 2.25 6.03 -4.04
N ALA A 5 3.14 5.37 -4.77
CA ALA A 5 4.17 4.47 -4.23
C ALA A 5 5.60 4.95 -4.55
N GLY A 6 5.81 6.27 -4.45
CA GLY A 6 7.13 6.88 -4.54
C GLY A 6 7.86 6.92 -3.19
N ALA A 7 9.09 7.45 -3.17
CA ALA A 7 9.94 7.46 -1.98
C ALA A 7 9.29 8.16 -0.77
N SER A 8 8.59 9.28 -0.98
CA SER A 8 7.89 10.00 0.08
C SER A 8 6.76 9.19 0.71
N ALA A 9 5.95 8.52 -0.12
CA ALA A 9 4.84 7.71 0.34
C ALA A 9 5.34 6.47 1.11
N LEU A 10 6.34 5.77 0.58
CA LEU A 10 6.91 4.59 1.25
C LEU A 10 7.61 4.95 2.57
N SER A 11 8.34 6.07 2.61
CA SER A 11 8.97 6.56 3.84
C SER A 11 7.92 6.95 4.89
N THR A 12 6.83 7.61 4.48
CA THR A 12 5.75 7.98 5.39
C THR A 12 4.99 6.73 5.89
N ALA A 13 4.71 5.77 5.01
CA ALA A 13 4.10 4.50 5.40
C ALA A 13 4.96 3.73 6.40
N GLU A 14 6.28 3.69 6.19
CA GLU A 14 7.21 3.07 7.14
C GLU A 14 7.25 3.84 8.47
N HIS A 15 7.20 5.16 8.45
CA HIS A 15 7.10 5.95 9.66
C HIS A 15 5.84 5.60 10.47
N PHE A 16 4.69 5.46 9.81
CA PHE A 16 3.44 5.03 10.45
C PHE A 16 3.56 3.64 11.07
N ARG A 17 4.16 2.70 10.34
CA ARG A 17 4.45 1.35 10.86
C ARG A 17 5.35 1.40 12.10
N ARG A 18 6.38 2.25 12.11
CA ARG A 18 7.28 2.46 13.26
C ARG A 18 6.57 3.07 14.47
N LEU A 19 5.51 3.85 14.26
CA LEU A 19 4.64 4.37 15.32
C LEU A 19 3.66 3.31 15.86
N GLY A 20 3.62 2.11 15.26
CA GLY A 20 2.79 1.00 15.71
C GLY A 20 1.50 0.81 14.91
N VAL A 21 1.31 1.51 13.79
CA VAL A 21 0.15 1.27 12.92
C VAL A 21 0.25 -0.14 12.32
N PRO A 22 -0.79 -0.99 12.47
CA PRO A 22 -0.81 -2.31 11.85
C PRO A 22 -0.66 -2.23 10.34
N LYS A 23 0.16 -3.11 9.77
CA LYS A 23 0.41 -3.17 8.31
C LYS A 23 -0.89 -3.28 7.51
N GLU A 24 -1.85 -4.07 8.00
CA GLU A 24 -3.16 -4.26 7.37
C GLU A 24 -4.00 -2.97 7.25
N HIS A 25 -3.71 -1.93 8.04
CA HIS A 25 -4.36 -0.62 7.95
C HIS A 25 -3.65 0.34 6.97
N ILE A 26 -2.53 -0.07 6.39
CA ILE A 26 -1.74 0.75 5.46
C ILE A 26 -1.98 0.23 4.04
N LEU A 27 -2.97 0.82 3.37
CA LEU A 27 -3.19 0.61 1.93
C LEU A 27 -2.39 1.62 1.12
N ILE A 28 -1.57 1.14 0.19
CA ILE A 28 -0.83 1.95 -0.78
C ILE A 28 -1.36 1.65 -2.18
N VAL A 29 -1.59 2.69 -2.97
CA VAL A 29 -2.06 2.63 -4.35
C VAL A 29 -1.02 3.25 -5.27
N ASP A 30 -0.67 2.58 -6.36
CA ASP A 30 0.22 3.12 -7.40
C ASP A 30 -0.48 3.20 -8.76
N SER A 31 0.28 3.43 -9.84
CA SER A 31 -0.28 3.55 -11.19
C SER A 31 -0.95 2.29 -11.72
N LYS A 32 -0.75 1.13 -11.08
CA LYS A 32 -1.43 -0.13 -11.42
C LYS A 32 -2.53 -0.51 -10.42
N GLY A 33 -2.78 0.34 -9.42
CA GLY A 33 -3.79 0.11 -8.39
C GLY A 33 -3.19 -0.26 -7.04
N VAL A 34 -3.98 -0.95 -6.23
CA VAL A 34 -3.62 -1.32 -4.85
C VAL A 34 -2.40 -2.25 -4.84
N ILE A 35 -1.50 -2.08 -3.86
CA ILE A 35 -0.42 -3.03 -3.59
C ILE A 35 -0.97 -4.12 -2.67
N TYR A 36 -1.08 -5.34 -3.20
CA TYR A 36 -1.66 -6.50 -2.50
C TYR A 36 -0.75 -7.74 -2.61
N GLU A 37 -0.94 -8.71 -1.71
CA GLU A 37 -0.19 -9.98 -1.72
C GLU A 37 -0.42 -10.79 -3.01
N GLY A 38 0.66 -11.24 -3.65
CA GLY A 38 0.58 -12.00 -4.90
C GLY A 38 0.46 -11.14 -6.16
N ARG A 39 0.50 -9.81 -6.05
CA ARG A 39 0.63 -8.92 -7.20
C ARG A 39 2.02 -9.06 -7.83
N GLU A 40 2.09 -9.30 -9.14
CA GLU A 40 3.37 -9.32 -9.86
C GLU A 40 3.67 -7.98 -10.55
N GLU A 41 2.63 -7.33 -11.10
CA GLU A 41 2.81 -6.16 -11.95
C GLU A 41 3.29 -4.93 -11.15
N GLY A 42 4.47 -4.41 -11.51
CA GLY A 42 4.99 -3.17 -10.92
C GLY A 42 5.43 -3.28 -9.46
N MET A 43 5.60 -4.51 -8.96
CA MET A 43 6.17 -4.79 -7.64
C MET A 43 7.70 -4.74 -7.67
N ASN A 44 8.29 -4.40 -6.53
CA ASN A 44 9.74 -4.39 -6.29
C ASN A 44 10.00 -4.57 -4.79
N GLU A 45 11.28 -4.73 -4.42
CA GLU A 45 11.72 -4.95 -3.04
C GLU A 45 11.23 -3.89 -2.04
N TYR A 46 10.96 -2.66 -2.50
CA TYR A 46 10.50 -1.56 -1.66
C TYR A 46 8.98 -1.58 -1.43
N LYS A 47 8.22 -2.21 -2.33
CA LYS A 47 6.75 -2.32 -2.28
C LYS A 47 6.29 -3.60 -1.61
N GLU A 48 7.05 -4.68 -1.73
CA GLU A 48 6.73 -5.98 -1.11
C GLU A 48 6.43 -5.89 0.39
N PRO A 49 7.17 -5.11 1.21
CA PRO A 49 6.86 -4.98 2.63
C PRO A 49 5.48 -4.39 2.91
N PHE A 50 4.92 -3.61 1.98
CA PHE A 50 3.63 -2.94 2.10
C PHE A 50 2.49 -3.69 1.40
N ALA A 51 2.75 -4.84 0.76
CA ALA A 51 1.72 -5.67 0.17
C ALA A 51 0.81 -6.26 1.26
N VAL A 52 -0.48 -5.96 1.22
CA VAL A 52 -1.47 -6.45 2.20
C VAL A 52 -2.44 -7.46 1.58
N LYS A 53 -2.94 -8.38 2.39
CA LYS A 53 -3.99 -9.29 1.97
C LYS A 53 -5.31 -8.52 1.84
N THR A 54 -5.74 -8.24 0.62
CA THR A 54 -6.98 -7.51 0.33
C THR A 54 -7.51 -7.86 -1.05
N ASP A 55 -8.82 -7.74 -1.24
CA ASP A 55 -9.50 -7.92 -2.53
C ASP A 55 -9.63 -6.63 -3.34
N LYS A 56 -9.31 -5.48 -2.73
CA LYS A 56 -9.36 -4.16 -3.36
C LYS A 56 -8.33 -4.05 -4.49
N ARG A 57 -8.70 -3.43 -5.62
CA ARG A 57 -7.80 -3.30 -6.79
C ARG A 57 -7.60 -1.85 -7.23
N THR A 58 -8.58 -1.00 -7.02
CA THR A 58 -8.59 0.40 -7.46
C THR A 58 -8.43 1.38 -6.31
N LEU A 59 -8.12 2.65 -6.64
CA LEU A 59 -8.10 3.73 -5.65
C LEU A 59 -9.47 3.92 -4.99
N ALA A 60 -10.56 3.83 -5.76
CA ALA A 60 -11.91 4.00 -5.24
C ALA A 60 -12.23 2.95 -4.16
N GLU A 61 -11.95 1.67 -4.44
CA GLU A 61 -12.12 0.59 -3.47
C GLU A 61 -11.20 0.76 -2.25
N ALA A 62 -9.97 1.28 -2.44
CA ALA A 62 -9.06 1.59 -1.34
C ALA A 62 -9.67 2.56 -0.32
N PHE A 63 -10.47 3.51 -0.78
CA PHE A 63 -11.15 4.50 0.07
C PHE A 63 -12.43 3.99 0.75
N GLU A 64 -13.01 2.87 0.31
CA GLU A 64 -14.19 2.31 0.97
C GLU A 64 -13.83 1.83 2.39
N GLY A 65 -14.35 2.52 3.41
CA GLY A 65 -14.08 2.24 4.82
C GLY A 65 -12.72 2.72 5.35
N ALA A 66 -12.06 3.62 4.61
CA ALA A 66 -10.80 4.27 5.02
C ALA A 66 -11.00 5.52 5.88
#